data_AF-A0A1B8ZID4-F1
#
_entry.id   AF-A0A1B8ZID4-F1
#
_cell.length_a   1.000
_cell.length_b   1.000
_cell.length_c   1.000
_cell.angle_alpha   90.00
_cell.angle_beta   90.00
_cell.angle_gamma   90.00
#
_symmetry.space_group_name_H-M   'P 1'
#
loop_
_entity.id
_entity.type
_entity.pdbx_description
1 polymer ?
#
loop_
_entity_poly.entity_id
_entity_poly.type
_entity_poly.pdbx_seq_one_letter_code
_entity_poly.pdbx_strand_id
1 'polypeptide(L)'
;MKTSFFTKILNPLCAAFILIFCLLSCTRCTEPPKEPVNDSYKKKLISYKEAQVLYDEYSRTNNMILTKYRNGEPDSRWYWFSLEEMEGYIQYVKENAKKQKLKNPGIRIYMGKYPVNHPRNKMAKPEYAGYQTLFLMPTSQKRKNDNVKVMYRTVTSEENIDVQTIDPMNMTNLAPPPKASAAGMQ
;
A
#
# COMPACT_ATOMS: atom_id res chain seq x y z
N MET A 1 20.93 63.78 -11.93
CA MET A 1 19.47 63.60 -12.04
C MET A 1 19.21 62.41 -12.96
N LYS A 2 18.94 61.23 -12.40
CA LYS A 2 18.57 60.01 -13.13
C LYS A 2 17.44 59.37 -12.36
N THR A 3 16.31 59.16 -13.03
CA THR A 3 15.28 58.09 -12.89
C THR A 3 14.04 58.60 -13.62
N SER A 4 13.72 58.04 -14.79
CA SER A 4 12.89 56.84 -14.96
C SER A 4 11.44 57.25 -15.21
N PHE A 5 11.05 57.31 -16.48
CA PHE A 5 9.68 57.18 -16.92
C PHE A 5 9.71 56.74 -18.39
N PHE A 6 9.60 55.45 -18.66
CA PHE A 6 9.26 54.95 -19.99
C PHE A 6 8.41 53.69 -19.83
N THR A 7 7.12 53.92 -19.62
CA THR A 7 6.05 53.02 -20.06
C THR A 7 5.94 53.07 -21.59
N LYS A 8 5.52 51.94 -22.20
CA LYS A 8 5.23 51.64 -23.63
C LYS A 8 6.26 50.67 -24.24
N ILE A 9 5.94 49.53 -24.84
CA ILE A 9 4.69 48.92 -25.34
C ILE A 9 4.84 47.40 -25.14
N LEU A 10 3.94 46.77 -24.37
CA LEU A 10 3.74 45.32 -24.50
C LEU A 10 3.00 45.12 -25.82
N ASN A 11 3.68 44.52 -26.81
CA ASN A 11 3.11 44.23 -28.12
C ASN A 11 1.78 43.47 -27.93
N PRO A 12 0.64 43.88 -28.52
CA PRO A 12 -0.64 43.19 -28.37
C PRO A 12 -0.56 41.70 -28.76
N LEU A 13 0.40 41.33 -29.60
CA LEU A 13 0.76 39.95 -29.93
C LEU A 13 1.30 39.14 -28.73
N CYS A 14 2.10 39.75 -27.85
CA CYS A 14 2.61 39.09 -26.65
C CYS A 14 1.52 38.90 -25.59
N ALA A 15 0.64 39.89 -25.43
CA ALA A 15 -0.52 39.77 -24.54
C ALA A 15 -1.48 38.67 -25.03
N ALA A 16 -1.73 38.59 -26.34
CA ALA A 16 -2.51 37.52 -26.95
C ALA A 16 -1.85 36.14 -26.78
N PHE A 17 -0.53 36.03 -26.93
CA PHE A 17 0.21 34.78 -26.72
C PHE A 17 0.14 34.29 -25.26
N ILE A 18 0.25 35.20 -24.28
CA ILE A 18 0.11 34.86 -22.86
C ILE A 18 -1.33 34.43 -22.56
N LEU A 19 -2.34 35.14 -23.09
CA LEU A 19 -3.74 34.75 -22.93
C LEU A 19 -4.02 33.37 -23.55
N ILE A 20 -3.50 33.09 -24.74
CA ILE A 20 -3.63 31.80 -25.43
C ILE A 20 -2.90 30.68 -24.66
N PHE A 21 -1.72 30.94 -24.11
CA PHE A 21 -0.98 29.98 -23.28
C PHE A 21 -1.69 29.70 -21.95
N CYS A 22 -2.31 30.71 -21.34
CA CYS A 22 -3.19 30.54 -20.17
C CYS A 22 -4.46 29.74 -20.51
N LEU A 23 -5.09 29.99 -21.66
CA LEU A 23 -6.28 29.25 -22.11
C LEU A 23 -5.95 27.79 -22.48
N LEU A 24 -4.79 27.52 -23.09
CA LEU A 24 -4.30 26.17 -23.40
C LEU A 24 -3.85 25.39 -22.16
N SER A 25 -3.41 26.08 -21.10
CA SER A 25 -3.05 25.46 -19.82
C SER A 25 -4.29 25.02 -19.02
N CYS A 26 -5.45 25.64 -19.26
CA CYS A 26 -6.71 25.31 -18.60
C CYS A 26 -7.49 24.14 -19.26
N THR A 27 -7.09 23.64 -20.42
CA THR A 27 -7.79 22.52 -21.10
C THR A 27 -7.30 21.13 -20.71
N ARG A 28 -6.36 21.00 -19.74
CA ARG A 28 -5.79 19.71 -19.30
C ARG A 28 -6.27 19.22 -17.94
N CYS A 29 -7.46 19.63 -17.50
CA CYS A 29 -8.10 19.09 -16.31
C CYS A 29 -9.35 18.29 -16.69
N THR A 30 -9.24 17.33 -17.60
CA THR A 30 -10.25 16.26 -17.67
C THR A 30 -9.92 15.27 -16.57
N GLU A 31 -10.73 15.27 -15.49
CA GLU A 31 -10.70 14.16 -14.53
C GLU A 31 -10.80 12.85 -15.32
N PRO A 32 -9.91 11.87 -15.09
CA PRO A 32 -9.99 10.59 -15.77
C PRO A 32 -11.40 10.00 -15.55
N PRO A 33 -11.99 9.35 -16.56
CA PRO A 33 -13.32 8.74 -16.42
C PRO A 33 -13.34 7.85 -15.19
N LYS A 34 -14.20 8.18 -14.21
CA LYS A 34 -14.40 7.34 -13.03
C LYS A 34 -15.10 6.07 -13.51
N GLU A 35 -14.31 5.01 -13.71
CA GLU A 35 -14.89 3.70 -13.99
C GLU A 35 -15.91 3.36 -12.90
N PRO A 36 -17.08 2.79 -13.26
CA PRO A 36 -18.08 2.43 -12.27
C PRO A 36 -17.47 1.43 -11.28
N VAL A 37 -17.73 1.67 -10.00
CA VAL A 37 -17.25 0.77 -8.94
C VAL A 37 -17.84 -0.61 -9.18
N ASN A 38 -17.00 -1.64 -9.28
CA ASN A 38 -17.46 -3.01 -9.51
C ASN A 38 -18.22 -3.53 -8.28
N ASP A 39 -19.22 -4.40 -8.48
CA ASP A 39 -20.05 -4.93 -7.38
C ASP A 39 -19.49 -6.17 -6.69
N SER A 40 -18.28 -6.62 -7.07
CA SER A 40 -17.74 -7.91 -6.60
C SER A 40 -17.50 -7.97 -5.09
N TYR A 41 -17.36 -6.81 -4.45
CA TYR A 41 -17.16 -6.67 -3.01
C TYR A 41 -18.45 -6.82 -2.19
N LYS A 42 -19.63 -6.57 -2.78
CA LYS A 42 -20.91 -6.47 -2.05
C LYS A 42 -21.20 -7.73 -1.22
N LYS A 43 -20.93 -8.92 -1.78
CA LYS A 43 -21.13 -10.21 -1.10
C LYS A 43 -20.13 -10.50 0.04
N LYS A 44 -19.11 -9.68 0.21
CA LYS A 44 -18.05 -9.83 1.23
C LYS A 44 -18.18 -8.80 2.36
N LEU A 45 -19.12 -7.87 2.27
CA LEU A 45 -19.35 -6.87 3.30
C LEU A 45 -19.95 -7.53 4.55
N ILE A 46 -19.47 -7.11 5.71
CA ILE A 46 -20.02 -7.47 7.02
C ILE A 46 -20.50 -6.21 7.71
N SER A 47 -21.44 -6.35 8.64
CA SER A 47 -21.89 -5.27 9.49
C SER A 47 -20.81 -4.87 10.51
N TYR A 48 -20.96 -3.67 11.07
CA TYR A 48 -20.09 -3.20 12.16
C TYR A 48 -20.13 -4.14 13.37
N LYS A 49 -21.30 -4.72 13.69
CA LYS A 49 -21.45 -5.62 14.82
C LYS A 49 -20.70 -6.94 14.62
N GLU A 50 -20.77 -7.50 13.41
CA GLU A 50 -19.99 -8.69 13.05
C GLU A 50 -18.48 -8.41 13.11
N ALA A 51 -18.04 -7.26 12.58
CA ALA A 51 -16.64 -6.84 12.67
C ALA A 51 -16.16 -6.72 14.13
N GLN A 52 -16.99 -6.18 15.03
CA GLN A 52 -16.68 -6.10 16.45
C GLN A 52 -16.53 -7.49 17.08
N VAL A 53 -17.44 -8.42 16.78
CA VAL A 53 -17.34 -9.81 17.28
C VAL A 53 -16.03 -10.46 16.85
N LEU A 54 -15.62 -10.30 15.59
CA LEU A 54 -14.34 -10.83 15.08
C LEU A 54 -13.13 -10.20 15.78
N TYR A 55 -13.16 -8.88 16.00
CA TYR A 55 -12.10 -8.15 16.69
C TYR A 55 -11.96 -8.55 18.16
N ASP A 56 -13.08 -8.68 18.86
CA ASP A 56 -13.12 -9.08 20.27
C ASP A 56 -12.64 -10.52 20.43
N GLU A 57 -13.03 -11.42 19.50
CA GLU A 57 -12.57 -12.80 19.45
C GLU A 57 -11.06 -12.89 19.31
N TYR A 58 -10.49 -12.19 18.32
CA TYR A 58 -9.03 -12.17 18.11
C TYR A 58 -8.30 -11.59 19.34
N SER A 59 -8.86 -10.52 19.93
CA SER A 59 -8.28 -9.86 21.11
C SER A 59 -8.21 -10.81 22.31
N ARG A 60 -9.29 -11.54 22.60
CA ARG A 60 -9.39 -12.43 23.77
C ARG A 60 -8.73 -13.80 23.57
N THR A 61 -8.32 -14.13 22.35
CA THR A 61 -7.68 -15.42 22.02
C THR A 61 -6.25 -15.21 21.53
N ASN A 62 -6.05 -15.02 20.23
CA ASN A 62 -4.74 -14.93 19.58
C ASN A 62 -3.87 -13.82 20.18
N ASN A 63 -4.41 -12.60 20.31
CA ASN A 63 -3.62 -11.47 20.80
C ASN A 63 -3.21 -11.65 22.28
N MET A 64 -4.09 -12.22 23.11
CA MET A 64 -3.77 -12.54 24.51
C MET A 64 -2.59 -13.51 24.60
N ILE A 65 -2.59 -14.57 23.79
CA ILE A 65 -1.49 -15.55 23.75
C ILE A 65 -0.19 -14.88 23.28
N LEU A 66 -0.24 -14.12 22.19
CA LEU A 66 0.93 -13.39 21.68
C LEU A 66 1.51 -12.44 22.73
N THR A 67 0.66 -11.66 23.40
CA THR A 67 1.04 -10.74 24.47
C THR A 67 1.73 -11.48 25.62
N LYS A 68 1.20 -12.63 26.03
CA LYS A 68 1.80 -13.47 27.08
C LYS A 68 3.22 -13.91 26.72
N TYR A 69 3.44 -14.37 25.48
CA TYR A 69 4.76 -14.80 25.00
C TYR A 69 5.71 -13.64 24.69
N ARG A 70 5.22 -12.40 24.77
CA ARG A 70 5.99 -11.16 24.63
C ARG A 70 6.20 -10.44 25.97
N ASN A 71 6.21 -11.18 27.08
CA ASN A 71 6.42 -10.63 28.43
C ASN A 71 5.42 -9.50 28.78
N GLY A 72 4.19 -9.61 28.29
CA GLY A 72 3.13 -8.62 28.52
C GLY A 72 3.11 -7.47 27.51
N GLU A 73 4.05 -7.39 26.57
CA GLU A 73 4.01 -6.39 25.49
C GLU A 73 3.06 -6.84 24.37
N PRO A 74 1.94 -6.13 24.14
CA PRO A 74 0.95 -6.56 23.16
C PRO A 74 1.50 -6.45 21.73
N ASP A 75 1.18 -7.45 20.92
CA ASP A 75 1.42 -7.40 19.48
C ASP A 75 0.23 -6.73 18.76
N SER A 76 0.39 -6.42 17.47
CA SER A 76 -0.63 -5.69 16.70
C SER A 76 -1.97 -6.43 16.63
N ARG A 77 -3.06 -5.67 16.76
CA ARG A 77 -4.44 -6.15 16.55
C ARG A 77 -5.07 -5.67 15.24
N TRP A 78 -4.54 -4.59 14.67
CA TRP A 78 -4.98 -4.03 13.40
C TRP A 78 -3.82 -3.32 12.71
N TYR A 79 -4.01 -3.09 11.41
CA TYR A 79 -3.09 -2.33 10.56
C TYR A 79 -3.93 -1.35 9.75
N TRP A 80 -3.43 -0.14 9.57
CA TRP A 80 -4.15 0.92 8.88
C TRP A 80 -3.34 1.41 7.68
N PHE A 81 -3.86 1.26 6.47
CA PHE A 81 -3.29 1.91 5.28
C PHE A 81 -4.09 3.16 4.98
N SER A 82 -3.41 4.22 4.56
CA SER A 82 -4.15 5.31 3.91
C SER A 82 -4.76 4.80 2.61
N LEU A 83 -5.92 5.35 2.23
CA LEU A 83 -6.52 5.02 0.93
C LEU A 83 -5.59 5.43 -0.22
N GLU A 84 -4.89 6.55 -0.06
CA GLU A 84 -3.91 7.03 -1.04
C GLU A 84 -2.77 6.03 -1.28
N GLU A 85 -2.13 5.51 -0.23
CA GLU A 85 -1.09 4.49 -0.37
C GLU A 85 -1.63 3.19 -1.00
N MET A 86 -2.84 2.79 -0.59
CA MET A 86 -3.47 1.57 -1.11
C MET A 86 -3.80 1.72 -2.60
N GLU A 87 -4.39 2.84 -3.00
CA GLU A 87 -4.71 3.15 -4.40
C GLU A 87 -3.43 3.23 -5.25
N GLY A 88 -2.41 3.92 -4.76
CA GLY A 88 -1.10 4.01 -5.41
C GLY A 88 -0.45 2.64 -5.61
N TYR A 89 -0.46 1.79 -4.58
CA TYR A 89 0.09 0.44 -4.68
C TYR A 89 -0.72 -0.48 -5.60
N ILE A 90 -2.06 -0.41 -5.56
CA ILE A 90 -2.93 -1.13 -6.49
C ILE A 90 -2.62 -0.72 -7.94
N GLN A 91 -2.43 0.58 -8.19
CA GLN A 91 -2.07 1.08 -9.51
C GLN A 91 -0.69 0.57 -9.93
N TYR A 92 0.32 0.63 -9.06
CA TYR A 92 1.64 0.06 -9.29
C TYR A 92 1.58 -1.42 -9.69
N VAL A 93 0.80 -2.23 -8.98
CA VAL A 93 0.62 -3.67 -9.30
C VAL A 93 -0.04 -3.86 -10.65
N LYS A 94 -1.12 -3.12 -10.95
CA LYS A 94 -1.85 -3.20 -12.23
C LYS A 94 -0.95 -2.85 -13.42
N GLU A 95 -0.17 -1.77 -13.30
CA GLU A 95 0.72 -1.32 -14.38
C GLU A 95 1.85 -2.31 -14.66
N ASN A 96 2.49 -2.84 -13.62
CA ASN A 96 3.54 -3.84 -13.79
C ASN A 96 2.99 -5.17 -14.33
N ALA A 97 1.81 -5.59 -13.87
CA ALA A 97 1.12 -6.76 -14.42
C ALA A 97 0.80 -6.58 -15.92
N LYS A 98 0.35 -5.38 -16.33
CA LYS A 98 0.10 -5.05 -17.74
C LYS A 98 1.38 -5.13 -18.58
N LYS A 99 2.50 -4.55 -18.11
CA LYS A 99 3.81 -4.61 -18.78
C LYS A 99 4.28 -6.05 -19.00
N GLN A 100 4.03 -6.92 -18.02
CA GLN A 100 4.41 -8.34 -18.04
C GLN A 100 3.35 -9.26 -18.68
N LYS A 101 2.24 -8.71 -19.18
CA LYS A 101 1.09 -9.44 -19.74
C LYS A 101 0.52 -10.50 -18.78
N LEU A 102 0.57 -10.24 -17.47
CA LEU A 102 0.01 -11.12 -16.45
C LEU A 102 -1.52 -11.05 -16.49
N LYS A 103 -2.18 -12.16 -16.15
CA LYS A 103 -3.63 -12.28 -16.15
C LYS A 103 -4.15 -12.32 -14.71
N ASN A 104 -5.32 -11.72 -14.50
CA ASN A 104 -5.99 -11.66 -13.20
C ASN A 104 -5.06 -11.20 -12.06
N PRO A 105 -4.46 -9.98 -12.15
CA PRO A 105 -3.62 -9.48 -11.07
C PRO A 105 -4.44 -9.33 -9.77
N GLY A 106 -3.85 -9.72 -8.66
CA GLY A 106 -4.46 -9.60 -7.34
C GLY A 106 -3.41 -9.28 -6.27
N ILE A 107 -3.85 -9.11 -5.03
CA ILE A 107 -2.99 -8.90 -3.87
C ILE A 107 -3.30 -9.99 -2.84
N ARG A 108 -2.26 -10.64 -2.34
CA ARG A 108 -2.32 -11.56 -1.21
C ARG A 108 -1.70 -10.89 0.01
N ILE A 109 -2.37 -10.97 1.15
CA ILE A 109 -1.87 -10.41 2.41
C ILE A 109 -1.18 -11.54 3.18
N TYR A 110 0.09 -11.35 3.49
CA TYR A 110 0.87 -12.27 4.31
C TYR A 110 1.06 -11.72 5.72
N MET A 111 1.04 -12.62 6.70
CA MET A 111 1.57 -12.35 8.04
C MET A 111 3.08 -12.54 8.02
N GLY A 112 3.80 -11.57 8.58
CA GLY A 112 5.25 -11.59 8.75
C GLY A 112 5.65 -11.28 10.20
N LYS A 113 6.95 -11.36 10.46
CA LYS A 113 7.56 -10.97 11.73
C LYS A 113 8.88 -10.29 11.44
N TYR A 114 9.11 -9.11 12.00
CA TYR A 114 10.40 -8.45 11.85
C TYR A 114 11.48 -9.25 12.58
N PRO A 115 12.61 -9.56 11.92
CA PRO A 115 13.76 -10.14 12.60
C PRO A 115 14.21 -9.24 13.75
N VAL A 116 14.66 -9.84 14.84
CA VAL A 116 15.17 -9.09 16.00
C VAL A 116 16.36 -8.20 15.59
N ASN A 117 17.17 -8.69 14.63
CA ASN A 117 18.39 -8.03 14.18
C ASN A 117 18.29 -7.60 12.70
N HIS A 118 17.25 -6.83 12.33
CA HIS A 118 17.15 -6.28 10.97
C HIS A 118 17.91 -4.94 10.83
N PRO A 119 18.43 -4.59 9.64
CA PRO A 119 19.13 -3.31 9.45
C PRO A 119 18.20 -2.12 9.67
N ARG A 120 18.66 -1.07 10.36
CA ARG A 120 17.85 0.13 10.70
C ARG A 120 17.23 0.85 9.49
N ASN A 121 17.81 0.67 8.31
CA ASN A 121 17.38 1.29 7.06
C ASN A 121 16.66 0.32 6.12
N LYS A 122 16.29 -0.88 6.59
CA LYS A 122 15.60 -1.89 5.78
C LYS A 122 14.41 -2.45 6.55
N MET A 123 13.34 -2.79 5.81
CA MET A 123 12.12 -3.46 6.31
C MET A 123 11.26 -2.60 7.24
N ALA A 124 11.80 -2.15 8.37
CA ALA A 124 11.08 -1.43 9.42
C ALA A 124 12.01 -0.62 10.31
N LYS A 125 11.42 0.13 11.24
CA LYS A 125 12.15 0.80 12.30
C LYS A 125 12.63 -0.22 13.35
N PRO A 126 13.80 -0.01 13.97
CA PRO A 126 14.37 -0.97 14.92
C PRO A 126 13.45 -1.33 16.10
N GLU A 127 12.63 -0.39 16.56
CA GLU A 127 11.65 -0.62 17.64
C GLU A 127 10.57 -1.66 17.30
N TYR A 128 10.41 -2.00 16.02
CA TYR A 128 9.48 -3.04 15.55
C TYR A 128 10.12 -4.43 15.52
N ALA A 129 11.39 -4.54 15.92
CA ALA A 129 12.11 -5.81 16.03
C ALA A 129 11.31 -6.87 16.80
N GLY A 130 11.15 -8.04 16.20
CA GLY A 130 10.43 -9.15 16.78
C GLY A 130 8.90 -9.01 16.79
N TYR A 131 8.31 -7.90 16.37
CA TYR A 131 6.85 -7.75 16.26
C TYR A 131 6.32 -8.33 14.96
N GLN A 132 5.05 -8.75 14.99
CA GLN A 132 4.35 -9.23 13.80
C GLN A 132 4.10 -8.06 12.83
N THR A 133 3.96 -8.34 11.53
CA THR A 133 3.61 -7.35 10.49
C THR A 133 2.71 -7.98 9.43
N LEU A 134 2.14 -7.17 8.55
CA LEU A 134 1.54 -7.61 7.30
C LEU A 134 2.29 -7.04 6.10
N PHE A 135 2.36 -7.80 5.02
CA PHE A 135 2.81 -7.28 3.72
C PHE A 135 1.92 -7.78 2.58
N LEU A 136 1.81 -6.95 1.54
CA LEU A 136 0.95 -7.14 0.40
C LEU A 136 1.79 -7.67 -0.77
N MET A 137 1.56 -8.94 -1.12
CA MET A 137 2.26 -9.63 -2.20
C MET A 137 1.43 -9.57 -3.50
N PRO A 138 1.99 -9.07 -4.61
CA PRO A 138 1.34 -9.13 -5.92
C PRO A 138 1.17 -10.59 -6.37
N THR A 139 0.01 -10.90 -6.95
CA THR A 139 -0.30 -12.22 -7.48
C THR A 139 -0.84 -12.15 -8.90
N SER A 140 -0.78 -13.26 -9.63
CA SER A 140 -1.43 -13.41 -10.93
C SER A 140 -1.83 -14.85 -11.19
N GLN A 141 -2.77 -15.07 -12.10
CA GLN A 141 -3.18 -16.41 -12.50
C GLN A 141 -2.00 -17.18 -13.10
N LYS A 142 -1.76 -18.40 -12.61
CA LYS A 142 -0.71 -19.28 -13.11
C LYS A 142 -0.89 -19.55 -14.61
N ARG A 143 0.15 -19.31 -15.43
CA ARG A 143 0.15 -19.78 -16.82
C ARG A 143 0.42 -21.28 -16.85
N LYS A 144 -0.20 -22.00 -17.78
CA LYS A 144 -0.05 -23.46 -17.91
C LYS A 144 1.42 -23.95 -18.06
N ASN A 145 2.34 -23.07 -18.44
CA ASN A 145 3.75 -23.40 -18.72
C ASN A 145 4.76 -22.87 -17.69
N ASP A 146 4.31 -22.22 -16.61
CA ASP A 146 5.22 -21.62 -15.64
C ASP A 146 5.70 -22.66 -14.61
N ASN A 147 6.94 -23.13 -14.76
CA ASN A 147 7.66 -24.02 -13.82
C ASN A 147 8.08 -23.29 -12.53
N VAL A 148 7.17 -22.53 -11.91
CA VAL A 148 7.46 -21.83 -10.64
C VAL A 148 7.52 -22.86 -9.51
N LYS A 149 8.64 -22.92 -8.81
CA LYS A 149 8.78 -23.66 -7.53
C LYS A 149 7.87 -23.01 -6.50
N VAL A 150 6.64 -23.52 -6.40
CA VAL A 150 5.67 -23.15 -5.37
C VAL A 150 6.15 -23.73 -4.03
N MET A 151 6.29 -22.89 -3.00
CA MET A 151 6.83 -23.29 -1.70
C MET A 151 5.90 -24.21 -0.88
N TYR A 152 4.63 -24.43 -1.27
CA TYR A 152 3.73 -25.33 -0.54
C TYR A 152 2.77 -26.10 -1.47
N ARG A 153 2.51 -27.39 -1.15
CA ARG A 153 1.76 -28.36 -1.95
C ARG A 153 0.24 -28.28 -1.75
N THR A 154 -0.48 -28.28 -2.88
CA THR A 154 -1.82 -28.86 -3.20
C THR A 154 -3.08 -28.18 -2.63
N VAL A 155 -3.94 -27.62 -3.51
CA VAL A 155 -5.21 -28.20 -4.01
C VAL A 155 -5.74 -27.35 -5.18
N THR A 156 -6.28 -28.05 -6.18
CA THR A 156 -6.87 -27.57 -7.44
C THR A 156 -7.96 -26.51 -7.27
N SER A 157 -7.66 -25.29 -7.69
CA SER A 157 -8.55 -24.30 -8.31
C SER A 157 -7.64 -23.43 -9.20
N GLU A 158 -8.16 -22.49 -9.98
CA GLU A 158 -7.31 -21.56 -10.73
C GLU A 158 -6.46 -20.70 -9.77
N GLU A 159 -5.32 -21.23 -9.34
CA GLU A 159 -4.55 -20.68 -8.24
C GLU A 159 -3.76 -19.48 -8.74
N ASN A 160 -4.02 -18.32 -8.15
CA ASN A 160 -3.17 -17.16 -8.30
C ASN A 160 -1.83 -17.43 -7.60
N ILE A 161 -0.71 -17.25 -8.29
CA ILE A 161 0.65 -17.41 -7.77
C ILE A 161 1.26 -16.05 -7.43
N ASP A 162 2.22 -16.02 -6.50
CA ASP A 162 2.98 -14.81 -6.19
C ASP A 162 3.85 -14.39 -7.38
N VAL A 163 3.90 -13.08 -7.62
CA VAL A 163 4.68 -12.48 -8.72
C VAL A 163 5.94 -11.86 -8.14
N GLN A 164 7.06 -12.59 -8.20
CA GLN A 164 8.33 -12.17 -7.61
C GLN A 164 9.01 -10.99 -8.31
N THR A 165 8.54 -10.63 -9.51
CA THR A 165 9.06 -9.52 -10.33
C THR A 165 8.37 -8.18 -10.04
N ILE A 166 7.41 -8.15 -9.12
CA ILE A 166 6.71 -6.94 -8.66
C ILE A 166 6.91 -6.87 -7.16
N ASP A 167 7.43 -5.75 -6.67
CA ASP A 167 7.87 -5.64 -5.27
C ASP A 167 6.66 -5.68 -4.31
N PRO A 168 6.77 -6.39 -3.17
CA PRO A 168 5.75 -6.38 -2.13
C PRO A 168 5.79 -5.08 -1.33
N MET A 169 4.61 -4.62 -0.90
CA MET A 169 4.49 -3.48 0.03
C MET A 169 4.37 -3.98 1.46
N ASN A 170 5.32 -3.59 2.31
CA ASN A 170 5.28 -3.88 3.74
C ASN A 170 4.64 -2.73 4.53
N MET A 171 3.99 -3.05 5.65
CA MET A 171 3.45 -2.08 6.58
C MET A 171 4.31 -1.91 7.83
N THR A 172 4.75 -0.71 8.12
CA THR A 172 5.53 -0.43 9.33
C THR A 172 4.69 0.01 10.53
N ASN A 173 3.39 0.29 10.41
CA ASN A 173 2.62 0.86 11.53
C ASN A 173 1.94 -0.23 12.38
N LEU A 174 2.46 -0.45 13.59
CA LEU A 174 1.95 -1.41 14.58
C LEU A 174 0.92 -0.78 15.52
N ALA A 175 -0.08 -1.55 15.94
CA ALA A 175 -1.16 -1.07 16.80
C ALA A 175 -1.57 -2.08 17.89
N PRO A 176 -1.23 -1.84 19.18
CA PRO A 176 -0.57 -0.62 19.68
C PRO A 176 0.89 -0.52 19.22
N PRO A 177 1.45 0.71 19.13
CA PRO A 177 2.86 0.87 18.85
C PRO A 177 3.68 0.23 19.98
N PRO A 178 4.81 -0.42 19.66
CA PRO A 178 5.76 -0.87 20.67
C PRO A 178 6.17 0.29 21.56
N LYS A 179 6.41 0.00 22.84
CA LYS A 179 7.12 0.94 23.69
C LYS A 179 8.46 1.20 23.02
N ALA A 180 8.77 2.47 22.76
CA ALA A 180 10.11 2.83 22.32
C ALA A 180 11.08 2.26 23.34
N SER A 181 11.89 1.27 22.94
CA SER A 181 12.90 0.76 23.86
C SER A 181 13.81 1.94 24.20
N ALA A 182 14.11 2.14 25.49
CA ALA A 182 15.20 2.99 25.94
C ALA A 182 16.57 2.39 25.52
N ALA A 183 16.69 1.85 24.31
CA ALA A 183 17.90 1.36 23.68
C ALA A 183 18.75 2.54 23.18
N GLY A 184 19.08 3.40 24.14
CA GLY A 184 20.13 4.40 24.14
C GLY A 184 20.80 4.53 25.50
N MET A 185 20.48 3.64 26.47
CA MET A 185 21.20 3.51 27.73
C MET A 185 21.94 2.17 27.77
N GLN A 186 23.05 2.10 27.02
CA GLN A 186 24.28 1.37 27.34
C GLN A 186 25.34 1.68 26.28
#